data_AF-A0A142F430-F1
#
_entry.id   AF-A0A142F430-F1
#
_cell.length_a   1.000
_cell.length_b   1.000
_cell.length_c   1.000
_cell.angle_alpha   90.00
_cell.angle_beta   90.00
_cell.angle_gamma   90.00
#
_symmetry.space_group_name_H-M   'P 1'
#
loop_
_entity.id
_entity.type
_entity.pdbx_description
1 polymer ?
#
loop_
_entity_poly.entity_id
_entity_poly.type
_entity_poly.pdbx_seq_one_letter_code
_entity_poly.pdbx_strand_id
1 'polypeptide(L)'
;IDSLRHKIDQYETDFKGKTSAVENIESNIQSLNRAIDSLKSLNGSINNCNKYKEDIDLLRSKIKTLREEVQKEITQTGGDQVVGENTTALLLKSLRDKMGKINEKLNEGKLSSLDTKREDLLKFYTESKSQIHLNKDQNRSQDSLNKIDEWKEIEKEIDELNVNYDMISKNKVTLFKNNSVTYVEAMHVHINNVVQSITSN
;
A
#
# COMPACT_ATOMS: atom_id res chain seq x y z
N ILE A 1 -37.49 16.83 -69.44
CA ILE A 1 -36.11 16.37 -69.11
C ILE A 1 -35.57 17.16 -67.91
N ASP A 2 -35.69 18.49 -67.91
CA ASP A 2 -35.16 19.35 -66.82
C ASP A 2 -35.78 19.09 -65.44
N SER A 3 -37.09 18.78 -65.37
CA SER A 3 -37.75 18.45 -64.10
C SER A 3 -37.25 17.13 -63.47
N LEU A 4 -36.86 16.15 -64.29
CA LEU A 4 -36.28 14.89 -63.80
C LEU A 4 -34.85 15.10 -63.32
N ARG A 5 -34.07 15.89 -64.06
CA ARG A 5 -32.70 16.24 -63.68
C ARG A 5 -32.66 16.97 -62.34
N HIS A 6 -33.54 17.94 -62.13
CA HIS A 6 -33.62 18.67 -60.86
C HIS A 6 -33.99 17.76 -59.67
N LYS A 7 -34.89 16.79 -59.87
CA LYS A 7 -35.21 15.79 -58.85
C LYS A 7 -34.03 14.87 -58.52
N ILE A 8 -33.26 14.46 -59.53
CA ILE A 8 -32.05 13.67 -59.34
C ILE A 8 -31.02 14.46 -58.52
N ASP A 9 -30.78 15.73 -58.87
CA ASP A 9 -29.85 16.59 -58.14
C ASP A 9 -30.28 16.79 -56.67
N GLN A 10 -31.59 16.91 -56.42
CA GLN A 10 -32.13 16.99 -55.06
C GLN A 10 -31.91 15.68 -54.30
N TYR A 11 -32.20 14.53 -54.91
CA TYR A 11 -31.95 13.23 -54.27
C TYR A 11 -30.47 12.99 -53.98
N GLU A 12 -29.57 13.39 -54.88
CA GLU A 12 -28.13 13.27 -54.66
C GLU A 12 -27.66 14.17 -53.52
N THR A 13 -28.18 15.40 -53.43
CA THR A 13 -27.91 16.33 -52.33
C THR A 13 -28.41 15.77 -50.99
N ASP A 14 -29.65 15.27 -50.96
CA ASP A 14 -30.23 14.65 -49.76
C ASP A 14 -29.45 13.41 -49.33
N PHE A 15 -29.03 12.57 -50.29
CA PHE A 15 -28.24 11.38 -50.01
C PHE A 15 -26.87 11.72 -49.44
N LYS A 16 -26.17 12.73 -50.00
CA LYS A 16 -24.90 13.25 -49.45
C LYS A 16 -25.10 13.79 -48.03
N GLY A 17 -26.14 14.59 -47.81
CA GLY A 17 -26.46 15.12 -46.48
C GLY A 17 -26.72 14.01 -45.45
N LYS A 18 -27.46 12.96 -45.83
CA LYS A 18 -27.69 11.78 -44.97
C LYS A 18 -26.41 10.99 -44.70
N THR A 19 -25.56 10.82 -45.71
CA THR A 19 -24.27 10.13 -45.57
C THR A 19 -23.38 10.84 -44.55
N SER A 20 -23.21 12.16 -44.68
CA SER A 20 -22.44 12.95 -43.71
C SER A 20 -23.03 12.94 -42.30
N ALA A 21 -24.36 12.89 -42.17
CA ALA A 21 -24.99 12.74 -40.86
C ALA A 21 -24.65 11.38 -40.22
N VAL A 22 -24.63 10.30 -40.99
CA VAL A 22 -24.25 8.96 -40.51
C VAL A 22 -22.77 8.91 -40.11
N GLU A 23 -21.86 9.48 -40.91
CA GLU A 23 -20.43 9.57 -40.59
C GLU A 23 -20.20 10.33 -39.27
N ASN A 24 -20.94 11.42 -39.05
CA ASN A 24 -20.88 12.17 -37.79
C ASN A 24 -21.39 11.34 -36.60
N ILE A 25 -22.46 10.55 -36.79
CA ILE A 25 -22.95 9.63 -35.75
C ILE A 25 -21.90 8.57 -35.42
N GLU A 26 -21.25 7.99 -36.42
CA GLU A 26 -20.19 7.00 -36.24
C GLU A 26 -19.01 7.57 -35.44
N SER A 27 -18.54 8.76 -35.81
CA SER A 27 -17.47 9.46 -35.07
C SER A 27 -17.83 9.74 -33.62
N ASN A 28 -19.09 10.13 -33.35
CA ASN A 28 -19.60 10.33 -32.00
C ASN A 28 -19.62 9.02 -31.19
N ILE A 29 -20.05 7.90 -31.79
CA ILE A 29 -20.05 6.58 -31.14
C ILE A 29 -18.62 6.16 -30.77
N GLN A 30 -17.67 6.32 -31.68
CA GLN A 30 -16.26 6.00 -31.41
C GLN A 30 -15.70 6.84 -30.25
N SER A 31 -16.03 8.12 -30.20
CA SER A 31 -15.60 9.03 -29.13
C SER A 31 -16.23 8.64 -27.78
N LEU A 32 -17.51 8.27 -27.76
CA LEU A 32 -18.19 7.77 -26.57
C LEU A 32 -17.58 6.46 -26.06
N ASN A 33 -17.24 5.52 -26.95
CA ASN A 33 -16.60 4.27 -26.57
C ASN A 33 -15.25 4.51 -25.87
N ARG A 34 -14.42 5.44 -26.39
CA ARG A 34 -13.16 5.82 -25.73
C ARG A 34 -13.37 6.41 -24.34
N ALA A 35 -14.40 7.26 -24.18
CA ALA A 35 -14.76 7.82 -22.88
C ALA A 35 -15.23 6.73 -21.89
N ILE A 36 -16.01 5.76 -22.36
CA ILE A 36 -16.43 4.61 -21.54
C ILE A 36 -15.23 3.80 -21.05
N ASP A 37 -14.26 3.51 -21.93
CA ASP A 37 -13.09 2.73 -21.54
C ASP A 37 -12.18 3.48 -20.56
N SER A 38 -12.05 4.80 -20.75
CA SER A 38 -11.35 5.68 -19.81
C SER A 38 -12.04 5.72 -18.43
N LEU A 39 -13.38 5.78 -18.40
CA LEU A 39 -14.17 5.69 -17.17
C LEU A 39 -13.97 4.36 -16.44
N LYS A 40 -13.97 3.23 -17.16
CA LYS A 40 -13.72 1.91 -16.56
C LYS A 40 -12.34 1.86 -15.92
N SER A 41 -11.32 2.35 -16.62
CA SER A 41 -9.95 2.35 -16.12
C SER A 41 -9.80 3.23 -14.88
N LEU A 42 -10.36 4.45 -14.89
CA LEU A 42 -10.37 5.34 -13.72
C LEU A 42 -11.11 4.74 -12.51
N ASN A 43 -12.23 4.07 -12.74
CA ASN A 43 -12.93 3.35 -11.67
C ASN A 43 -12.05 2.25 -11.06
N GLY A 44 -11.32 1.50 -11.89
CA GLY A 44 -10.35 0.52 -11.43
C GLY A 44 -9.28 1.14 -10.53
N SER A 45 -8.66 2.23 -10.96
CA SER A 45 -7.62 2.92 -10.19
C SER A 45 -8.13 3.53 -8.88
N ILE A 46 -9.34 4.11 -8.89
CA ILE A 46 -10.00 4.60 -7.66
C ILE A 46 -10.23 3.46 -6.66
N ASN A 47 -10.74 2.31 -7.13
CA ASN A 47 -10.96 1.14 -6.29
C ASN A 47 -9.65 0.62 -5.68
N ASN A 48 -8.57 0.59 -6.47
CA ASN A 48 -7.25 0.20 -5.98
C ASN A 48 -6.72 1.17 -4.92
N CYS A 49 -6.84 2.49 -5.12
CA CYS A 49 -6.47 3.47 -4.08
C CYS A 49 -7.25 3.23 -2.78
N ASN A 50 -8.55 2.99 -2.85
CA ASN A 50 -9.37 2.71 -1.66
C ASN A 50 -8.92 1.42 -0.96
N LYS A 51 -8.64 0.34 -1.71
CA LYS A 51 -8.09 -0.90 -1.16
C LYS A 51 -6.76 -0.65 -0.43
N TYR A 52 -5.84 0.10 -1.02
CA TYR A 52 -4.54 0.36 -0.38
C TYR A 52 -4.66 1.24 0.87
N LYS A 53 -5.75 1.98 1.05
CA LYS A 53 -6.04 2.61 2.35
C LYS A 53 -6.20 1.58 3.45
N GLU A 54 -7.03 0.56 3.20
CA GLU A 54 -7.26 -0.53 4.15
C GLU A 54 -5.97 -1.31 4.42
N ASP A 55 -5.19 -1.61 3.37
CA ASP A 55 -3.92 -2.34 3.51
C ASP A 55 -2.89 -1.54 4.33
N ILE A 56 -2.75 -0.23 4.08
CA ILE A 56 -1.85 0.65 4.85
C ILE A 56 -2.29 0.73 6.32
N ASP A 57 -3.58 0.92 6.59
CA ASP A 57 -4.10 1.03 7.95
C ASP A 57 -3.93 -0.28 8.74
N LEU A 58 -4.16 -1.43 8.09
CA LEU A 58 -3.91 -2.74 8.68
C LEU A 58 -2.43 -2.95 9.01
N LEU A 59 -1.54 -2.61 8.08
CA LEU A 59 -0.10 -2.77 8.26
C LEU A 59 0.43 -1.84 9.37
N ARG A 60 -0.06 -0.60 9.42
CA ARG A 60 0.22 0.36 10.50
C ARG A 60 -0.15 -0.22 11.88
N SER A 61 -1.35 -0.80 11.99
CA SER A 61 -1.81 -1.45 13.22
C SER A 61 -0.90 -2.63 13.61
N LYS A 62 -0.58 -3.52 12.67
CA LYS A 62 0.32 -4.65 12.88
C LYS A 62 1.71 -4.23 13.36
N ILE A 63 2.30 -3.20 12.75
CA ILE A 63 3.61 -2.65 13.12
C ILE A 63 3.57 -2.04 14.51
N LYS A 64 2.49 -1.31 14.84
CA LYS A 64 2.29 -0.76 16.18
C LYS A 64 2.28 -1.87 17.24
N THR A 65 1.48 -2.91 17.06
CA THR A 65 1.44 -4.06 17.99
C THR A 65 2.81 -4.71 18.12
N LEU A 66 3.53 -4.92 17.00
CA LEU A 66 4.88 -5.49 17.01
C LEU A 66 5.87 -4.64 17.83
N ARG A 67 5.81 -3.31 17.70
CA ARG A 67 6.63 -2.39 18.51
C ARG A 67 6.26 -2.50 19.99
N GLU A 68 4.97 -2.48 20.32
CA GLU A 68 4.49 -2.55 21.70
C GLU A 68 4.93 -3.85 22.39
N GLU A 69 4.88 -4.99 21.70
CA GLU A 69 5.34 -6.28 22.23
C GLU A 69 6.83 -6.28 22.54
N VAL A 70 7.67 -5.80 21.62
CA VAL A 70 9.13 -5.74 21.85
C VAL A 70 9.48 -4.72 22.93
N GLN A 71 8.78 -3.58 22.96
CA GLN A 71 8.99 -2.57 24.00
C GLN A 71 8.60 -3.10 25.39
N LYS A 72 7.50 -3.84 25.48
CA LYS A 72 7.09 -4.51 26.71
C LYS A 72 8.17 -5.46 27.21
N GLU A 73 8.71 -6.31 26.33
CA GLU A 73 9.78 -7.25 26.69
C GLU A 73 11.04 -6.53 27.17
N ILE A 74 11.42 -5.40 26.53
CA ILE A 74 12.54 -4.54 26.97
C ILE A 74 12.28 -4.01 28.38
N THR A 75 11.09 -3.47 28.64
CA THR A 75 10.74 -2.90 29.95
C THR A 75 10.73 -3.97 31.04
N GLN A 76 10.16 -5.15 30.75
CA GLN A 76 10.13 -6.27 31.69
C GLN A 76 11.55 -6.79 31.99
N THR A 77 12.37 -7.01 30.96
CA THR A 77 13.77 -7.44 31.12
C THR A 77 14.58 -6.42 31.91
N GLY A 78 14.41 -5.11 31.64
CA GLY A 78 15.17 -4.06 32.31
C GLY A 78 14.76 -3.79 33.76
N GLY A 79 13.53 -4.16 34.14
CA GLY A 79 13.06 -4.11 35.52
C GLY A 79 13.36 -5.36 36.34
N ASP A 80 13.84 -6.44 35.69
CA ASP A 80 14.16 -7.69 36.35
C ASP A 80 15.51 -7.62 37.08
N GLN A 81 15.53 -8.12 38.32
CA GLN A 81 16.72 -8.14 39.18
C GLN A 81 17.21 -9.56 39.49
N VAL A 82 16.59 -10.59 38.89
CA VAL A 82 16.81 -12.00 39.27
C VAL A 82 18.07 -12.57 38.63
N VAL A 83 18.27 -12.34 37.33
CA VAL A 83 19.31 -13.02 36.54
C VAL A 83 20.68 -12.31 36.50
N GLY A 84 20.82 -11.24 37.29
CA GLY A 84 22.03 -10.43 37.41
C GLY A 84 22.28 -9.48 36.22
N GLU A 85 23.08 -8.43 36.47
CA GLU A 85 23.26 -7.32 35.53
C GLU A 85 23.81 -7.74 34.16
N ASN A 86 24.76 -8.69 34.14
CA ASN A 86 25.37 -9.15 32.89
C ASN A 86 24.36 -9.85 31.97
N THR A 87 23.52 -10.73 32.52
CA THR A 87 22.47 -11.41 31.76
C THR A 87 21.45 -10.41 31.27
N THR A 88 21.00 -9.50 32.15
CA THR A 88 20.05 -8.44 31.80
C THR A 88 20.59 -7.57 30.66
N ALA A 89 21.86 -7.16 30.72
CA ALA A 89 22.49 -6.36 29.65
C ALA A 89 22.53 -7.10 28.30
N LEU A 90 22.85 -8.40 28.31
CA LEU A 90 22.87 -9.24 27.12
C LEU A 90 21.47 -9.34 26.48
N LEU A 91 20.45 -9.66 27.28
CA LEU A 91 19.06 -9.77 26.82
C LEU A 91 18.58 -8.43 26.25
N LEU A 92 18.81 -7.33 26.97
CA LEU A 92 18.42 -5.99 26.52
C LEU A 92 19.10 -5.57 25.22
N LYS A 93 20.37 -5.93 25.01
CA LYS A 93 21.07 -5.64 23.75
C LYS A 93 20.33 -6.26 22.57
N SER A 94 20.02 -7.55 22.66
CA SER A 94 19.32 -8.28 21.58
C SER A 94 17.93 -7.71 21.27
N LEU A 95 17.17 -7.30 22.29
CA LEU A 95 15.85 -6.71 22.15
C LEU A 95 15.91 -5.29 21.55
N ARG A 96 16.88 -4.48 21.97
CA ARG A 96 17.10 -3.14 21.42
C ARG A 96 17.54 -3.19 19.96
N ASP A 97 18.42 -4.13 19.61
CA ASP A 97 18.79 -4.38 18.20
C ASP A 97 17.56 -4.76 17.37
N LYS A 98 16.66 -5.55 17.94
CA LYS A 98 15.39 -5.91 17.28
C LYS A 98 14.48 -4.70 17.08
N MET A 99 14.33 -3.86 18.10
CA MET A 99 13.58 -2.61 18.01
C MET A 99 14.17 -1.67 16.94
N GLY A 100 15.50 -1.58 16.86
CA GLY A 100 16.21 -0.86 15.82
C GLY A 100 15.82 -1.33 14.42
N LYS A 101 15.82 -2.65 14.19
CA LYS A 101 15.40 -3.24 12.90
C LYS A 101 13.93 -2.97 12.56
N ILE A 102 13.03 -2.98 13.56
CA ILE A 102 11.62 -2.61 13.37
C ILE A 102 11.54 -1.14 12.90
N ASN A 103 12.24 -0.24 13.58
CA ASN A 103 12.19 1.18 13.24
C ASN A 103 12.82 1.51 11.88
N GLU A 104 13.87 0.80 11.49
CA GLU A 104 14.53 0.98 10.19
C GLU A 104 13.68 0.42 9.03
N LYS A 105 13.22 -0.84 9.13
CA LYS A 105 12.57 -1.54 8.02
C LYS A 105 11.07 -1.32 7.94
N LEU A 106 10.42 -0.99 9.06
CA LEU A 106 8.97 -0.76 9.17
C LEU A 106 8.70 0.68 9.61
N ASN A 107 9.46 1.62 9.04
CA ASN A 107 9.40 3.04 9.39
C ASN A 107 8.01 3.61 9.12
N GLU A 108 7.43 4.28 10.12
CA GLU A 108 6.13 4.96 10.00
C GLU A 108 6.14 6.02 8.90
N GLY A 109 7.28 6.69 8.69
CA GLY A 109 7.43 7.70 7.64
C GLY A 109 7.18 7.14 6.23
N LYS A 110 7.57 5.88 5.96
CA LYS A 110 7.29 5.24 4.66
C LYS A 110 5.79 5.00 4.49
N LEU A 111 5.10 4.51 5.52
CA LEU A 111 3.64 4.33 5.49
C LEU A 111 2.91 5.65 5.30
N SER A 112 3.30 6.71 6.03
CA SER A 112 2.72 8.04 5.84
C SER A 112 2.92 8.57 4.42
N SER A 113 4.11 8.39 3.84
CA SER A 113 4.39 8.80 2.46
C SER A 113 3.53 8.05 1.44
N LEU A 114 3.32 6.74 1.64
CA LEU A 114 2.42 5.93 0.80
C LEU A 114 0.97 6.38 0.93
N ASP A 115 0.54 6.72 2.15
CA ASP A 115 -0.79 7.23 2.45
C ASP A 115 -1.07 8.54 1.69
N THR A 116 -0.13 9.48 1.73
CA THR A 116 -0.20 10.74 0.98
C THR A 116 -0.22 10.51 -0.54
N LYS A 117 0.70 9.69 -1.05
CA LYS A 117 0.74 9.38 -2.50
C LYS A 117 -0.57 8.76 -2.98
N ARG A 118 -1.16 7.85 -2.20
CA ARG A 118 -2.48 7.28 -2.48
C ARG A 118 -3.56 8.36 -2.53
N GLU A 119 -3.60 9.27 -1.56
CA GLU A 119 -4.60 10.34 -1.53
C GLU A 119 -4.49 11.28 -2.73
N ASP A 120 -3.27 11.66 -3.11
CA ASP A 120 -3.02 12.49 -4.28
C ASP A 120 -3.51 11.80 -5.57
N LEU A 121 -3.22 10.50 -5.72
CA LEU A 121 -3.71 9.70 -6.85
C LEU A 121 -5.23 9.56 -6.85
N LEU A 122 -5.84 9.29 -5.69
CA LEU A 122 -7.29 9.19 -5.56
C LEU A 122 -7.98 10.49 -5.98
N LYS A 123 -7.44 11.63 -5.54
CA LYS A 123 -7.92 12.96 -5.93
C LYS A 123 -7.79 13.16 -7.44
N PHE A 124 -6.62 12.87 -8.00
CA PHE A 124 -6.37 12.98 -9.43
C PHE A 124 -7.34 12.13 -10.27
N TYR A 125 -7.56 10.85 -9.90
CA TYR A 125 -8.47 9.97 -10.63
C TYR A 125 -9.93 10.42 -10.51
N THR A 126 -10.34 10.92 -9.35
CA THR A 126 -11.70 11.43 -9.12
C THR A 126 -11.96 12.70 -9.93
N GLU A 127 -10.99 13.63 -9.95
CA GLU A 127 -11.05 14.85 -10.77
C GLU A 127 -11.10 14.49 -12.27
N SER A 128 -10.22 13.60 -12.72
CA SER A 128 -10.17 13.12 -14.10
C SER A 128 -11.50 12.49 -14.53
N LYS A 129 -12.12 11.70 -13.65
CA LYS A 129 -13.42 11.07 -13.89
C LYS A 129 -14.53 12.10 -14.05
N SER A 130 -14.55 13.16 -13.25
CA SER A 130 -15.59 14.20 -13.34
C SER A 130 -15.49 15.05 -14.61
N GLN A 131 -14.29 15.21 -15.18
CA GLN A 131 -14.05 16.03 -16.36
C GLN A 131 -14.16 15.27 -17.69
N ILE A 132 -14.43 13.97 -17.66
CA ILE A 132 -14.40 13.12 -18.87
C ILE A 132 -15.42 13.55 -19.94
N HIS A 133 -16.54 14.14 -19.52
CA HIS A 133 -17.61 14.60 -20.42
C HIS A 133 -17.34 15.97 -21.04
N LEU A 134 -16.38 16.74 -20.50
CA LEU A 134 -16.03 18.08 -20.99
C LEU A 134 -15.09 18.04 -22.20
N ASN A 135 -14.48 16.89 -22.48
CA ASN A 135 -13.46 16.73 -23.49
C ASN A 135 -14.02 16.03 -24.73
N LYS A 136 -14.86 16.75 -25.50
CA LYS A 136 -15.28 16.32 -26.85
C LYS A 136 -14.19 16.52 -27.92
N ASP A 137 -13.15 17.30 -27.60
CA ASP A 137 -12.04 17.54 -28.52
C ASP A 137 -11.08 16.34 -28.51
N GLN A 138 -10.94 15.72 -29.68
CA GLN A 138 -10.11 14.55 -29.98
C GLN A 138 -8.59 14.75 -29.74
N ASN A 139 -8.16 15.88 -29.17
CA ASN A 139 -6.78 16.35 -29.21
C ASN A 139 -6.15 16.67 -27.85
N ARG A 140 -6.78 16.29 -26.72
CA ARG A 140 -6.02 16.19 -25.47
C ARG A 140 -5.29 14.85 -25.48
N SER A 141 -3.96 14.95 -25.51
CA SER A 141 -3.02 13.84 -25.62
C SER A 141 -3.38 12.69 -24.67
N GLN A 142 -2.95 11.49 -25.05
CA GLN A 142 -2.84 10.32 -24.18
C GLN A 142 -2.19 10.59 -22.79
N ASP A 143 -1.68 11.80 -22.51
CA ASP A 143 -1.00 12.17 -21.27
C ASP A 143 -1.87 12.14 -20.01
N SER A 144 -3.20 12.32 -20.10
CA SER A 144 -4.06 12.24 -18.91
C SER A 144 -4.19 10.82 -18.34
N LEU A 145 -3.79 9.80 -19.11
CA LEU A 145 -3.79 8.39 -18.71
C LEU A 145 -2.40 7.85 -18.36
N ASN A 146 -1.32 8.66 -18.51
CA ASN A 146 0.04 8.22 -18.17
C ASN A 146 0.18 7.82 -16.69
N LYS A 147 -0.75 8.29 -15.84
CA LYS A 147 -0.77 8.01 -14.40
C LYS A 147 -1.70 6.88 -13.97
N ILE A 148 -2.41 6.22 -14.88
CA ILE A 148 -3.53 5.35 -14.50
C ILE A 148 -3.09 4.12 -13.69
N ASP A 149 -1.82 3.76 -13.83
CA ASP A 149 -1.17 2.63 -13.18
C ASP A 149 -0.15 3.04 -12.09
N GLU A 150 -0.04 4.32 -11.74
CA GLU A 150 0.88 4.78 -10.68
C GLU A 150 0.56 4.16 -9.30
N TRP A 151 -0.67 3.68 -9.09
CA TRP A 151 -1.04 2.89 -7.91
C TRP A 151 -0.27 1.57 -7.78
N LYS A 152 0.27 1.01 -8.88
CA LYS A 152 1.09 -0.23 -8.86
C LYS A 152 2.41 -0.03 -8.11
N GLU A 153 2.93 1.21 -8.07
CA GLU A 153 4.11 1.50 -7.27
C GLU A 153 3.79 1.43 -5.77
N ILE A 154 2.60 1.90 -5.37
CA ILE A 154 2.11 1.78 -3.99
C ILE A 154 1.95 0.30 -3.63
N GLU A 155 1.36 -0.50 -4.52
CA GLU A 155 1.23 -1.96 -4.35
C GLU A 155 2.57 -2.62 -4.03
N LYS A 156 3.57 -2.40 -4.89
CA LYS A 156 4.90 -2.97 -4.74
C LYS A 156 5.53 -2.60 -3.40
N GLU A 157 5.42 -1.33 -2.99
CA GLU A 157 6.00 -0.88 -1.73
C GLU A 157 5.27 -1.45 -0.50
N ILE A 158 3.95 -1.62 -0.57
CA ILE A 158 3.16 -2.30 0.48
C ILE A 158 3.58 -3.77 0.57
N ASP A 159 3.75 -4.46 -0.55
CA ASP A 159 4.19 -5.86 -0.59
C ASP A 159 5.59 -6.03 0.03
N GLU A 160 6.53 -5.15 -0.32
CA GLU A 160 7.86 -5.13 0.29
C GLU A 160 7.79 -4.91 1.81
N LEU A 161 6.93 -4.01 2.29
CA LEU A 161 6.74 -3.79 3.72
C LEU A 161 6.10 -5.00 4.41
N ASN A 162 5.14 -5.67 3.78
CA ASN A 162 4.53 -6.90 4.30
C ASN A 162 5.57 -8.02 4.44
N VAL A 163 6.43 -8.21 3.44
CA VAL A 163 7.53 -9.20 3.51
C VAL A 163 8.49 -8.87 4.67
N ASN A 164 8.87 -7.60 4.82
CA ASN A 164 9.69 -7.17 5.94
C ASN A 164 9.00 -7.41 7.29
N TYR A 165 7.70 -7.11 7.38
CA TYR A 165 6.91 -7.35 8.58
C TYR A 165 6.91 -8.82 8.96
N ASP A 166 6.60 -9.72 8.02
CA ASP A 166 6.53 -11.16 8.27
C ASP A 166 7.88 -11.73 8.72
N MET A 167 8.96 -11.33 8.05
CA MET A 167 10.32 -11.73 8.43
C MET A 167 10.66 -11.24 9.84
N ILE A 168 10.37 -9.98 10.16
CA ILE A 168 10.67 -9.42 11.47
C ILE A 168 9.78 -10.06 12.54
N SER A 169 8.50 -10.29 12.27
CA SER A 169 7.57 -10.93 13.19
C SER A 169 8.02 -12.36 13.54
N LYS A 170 8.38 -13.18 12.54
CA LYS A 170 8.96 -14.51 12.76
C LYS A 170 10.23 -14.46 13.59
N ASN A 171 11.16 -13.56 13.22
CA ASN A 171 12.42 -13.39 13.96
C ASN A 171 12.20 -12.91 15.40
N LYS A 172 11.11 -12.19 15.69
CA LYS A 172 10.75 -11.78 17.07
C LYS A 172 10.40 -13.01 17.91
N VAL A 173 9.58 -13.92 17.38
CA VAL A 173 9.19 -15.16 18.09
C VAL A 173 10.42 -15.98 18.46
N THR A 174 11.35 -16.17 17.52
CA THR A 174 12.61 -16.88 17.79
C THR A 174 13.46 -16.17 18.84
N LEU A 175 13.57 -14.84 18.75
CA LEU A 175 14.32 -14.05 19.73
C LEU A 175 13.74 -14.19 21.14
N PHE A 176 12.43 -14.06 21.29
CA PHE A 176 11.76 -14.19 22.59
C PHE A 176 12.01 -15.57 23.20
N LYS A 177 11.89 -16.63 22.39
CA LYS A 177 12.20 -17.99 22.84
C LYS A 177 13.65 -18.12 23.33
N ASN A 178 14.62 -17.62 22.56
CA ASN A 178 16.02 -17.69 22.93
C ASN A 178 16.32 -16.88 24.20
N ASN A 179 15.72 -15.70 24.34
CA ASN A 179 15.85 -14.89 25.53
C ASN A 179 15.27 -15.57 26.77
N SER A 180 14.11 -16.23 26.64
CA SER A 180 13.54 -17.02 27.73
C SER A 180 14.44 -18.19 28.14
N VAL A 181 15.09 -18.88 27.20
CA VAL A 181 16.05 -19.96 27.51
C VAL A 181 17.23 -19.40 28.29
N THR A 182 17.87 -18.35 27.80
CA THR A 182 19.00 -17.69 28.49
C THR A 182 18.61 -17.22 29.90
N TYR A 183 17.40 -16.68 30.05
CA TYR A 183 16.89 -16.24 31.34
C TYR A 183 16.74 -17.42 32.32
N VAL A 184 16.12 -18.52 31.88
CA VAL A 184 15.95 -19.73 32.71
C VAL A 184 17.30 -20.35 33.10
N GLU A 185 18.26 -20.39 32.18
CA GLU A 185 19.62 -20.87 32.47
C GLU A 185 20.30 -20.01 33.54
N ALA A 186 20.19 -18.68 33.44
CA ALA A 186 20.74 -17.77 34.43
C ALA A 186 20.04 -17.89 35.80
N MET A 187 18.72 -18.06 35.83
CA MET A 187 17.99 -18.36 37.06
C MET A 187 18.48 -19.66 37.70
N HIS A 188 18.68 -20.72 36.92
CA HIS A 188 19.17 -22.00 37.43
C HIS A 188 20.55 -21.85 38.08
N VAL A 189 21.46 -21.12 37.45
CA VAL A 189 22.77 -20.79 38.03
C VAL A 189 22.62 -20.00 39.33
N HIS A 190 21.75 -18.99 39.36
CA HIS A 190 21.50 -18.20 40.55
C HIS A 190 20.98 -19.06 41.72
N ILE A 191 19.99 -19.93 41.46
CA ILE A 191 19.44 -20.85 42.46
C ILE A 191 20.52 -21.78 42.99
N ASN A 192 21.34 -22.39 42.11
CA ASN A 192 22.41 -23.29 42.54
C ASN A 192 23.43 -22.57 43.43
N ASN A 193 23.81 -21.33 43.10
CA ASN A 193 24.72 -20.54 43.92
C ASN A 193 24.13 -20.22 45.31
N VAL A 194 22.83 -19.92 45.37
CA VAL A 194 22.12 -19.69 46.65
C VAL A 194 22.04 -20.99 47.47
N VAL A 195 21.72 -22.12 46.84
CA VAL A 195 21.68 -23.42 47.55
C VAL A 195 23.05 -23.77 48.11
N GLN A 196 24.11 -23.64 47.31
CA GLN A 196 25.49 -23.90 47.74
C GLN A 196 25.91 -23.02 48.92
N SER A 197 25.54 -21.73 48.91
CA SER A 197 25.88 -20.81 50.01
C SER A 197 25.13 -21.12 51.30
N ILE A 198 23.92 -21.69 51.21
CA ILE A 198 23.17 -22.18 52.37
C ILE A 198 23.79 -23.47 52.92
N THR A 199 24.14 -24.43 52.06
CA THR A 199 24.67 -25.74 52.50
C THR A 199 26.12 -25.72 52.96
N SER A 200 26.87 -24.67 52.63
CA SER A 200 28.28 -24.51 53.02
C SER A 200 28.49 -23.71 54.31
N ASN A 201 27.40 -23.22 54.93
CA ASN A 201 27.35 -22.63 56.27
C ASN A 201 26.84 -23.66 57.29
#